data_AF-A0A090QJS7-F1
#
_entry.id   AF-A0A090QJS7-F1
#
_cell.length_a   1.000
_cell.length_b   1.000
_cell.length_c   1.000
_cell.angle_alpha   90.00
_cell.angle_beta   90.00
_cell.angle_gamma   90.00
#
_symmetry.space_group_name_H-M   'P 1'
#
loop_
_entity.id
_entity.type
_entity.pdbx_description
1 polymer ?
#
loop_
_entity_poly.entity_id
_entity_poly.type
_entity_poly.pdbx_seq_one_letter_code
_entity_poly.pdbx_strand_id
1 'polypeptide(L)'
;MLATLKISSSQLPIGIDHNHRSLLGEDANENDIRDDFEASLLESYQQPEYVAMGALAAYHWQTLLKVVDKGDWKPSERDAHLMMNTQKAIDKCYASLEKQHPDMFKPSSVYFNTPQRLAAQISAKKILRFSIDTTPHEHIISVNYDKPCDVFMFLADKLIPADSEY
;
A
#
# COMPACT_ATOMS: atom_id res chain seq x y z
N MET A 1 12.94 9.30 6.11
CA MET A 1 11.76 8.52 5.68
C MET A 1 10.46 9.10 6.22
N LEU A 2 10.04 8.85 7.48
CA LEU A 2 8.74 9.35 7.97
C LEU A 2 8.61 10.88 7.86
N ALA A 3 9.64 11.62 8.25
CA ALA A 3 9.69 13.07 8.07
C ALA A 3 9.63 13.49 6.59
N THR A 4 10.29 12.74 5.70
CA THR A 4 10.26 12.96 4.25
C THR A 4 8.85 12.78 3.68
N LEU A 5 8.11 11.81 4.20
CA LEU A 5 6.72 11.52 3.84
C LEU A 5 5.71 12.35 4.65
N LYS A 6 6.16 13.31 5.47
CA LYS A 6 5.31 14.12 6.37
C LYS A 6 4.36 13.29 7.26
N ILE A 7 4.81 12.12 7.70
CA ILE A 7 4.02 11.24 8.56
C ILE A 7 4.28 11.59 10.03
N SER A 8 3.27 12.12 10.70
CA SER A 8 3.28 12.32 12.16
C SER A 8 1.91 12.79 12.66
N SER A 9 1.65 12.59 13.95
CA SER A 9 0.39 13.02 14.58
C SER A 9 0.15 14.54 14.51
N SER A 10 1.19 15.35 14.34
CA SER A 10 1.06 16.80 14.19
C SER A 10 0.75 17.25 12.76
N GLN A 11 0.90 16.36 11.77
CA GLN A 11 0.52 16.62 10.37
C GLN A 11 -0.92 16.19 10.07
N LEU A 12 -1.51 15.33 10.91
CA LEU A 12 -2.90 14.90 10.74
C LEU A 12 -3.90 16.04 11.00
N PRO A 13 -5.01 16.10 10.25
CA PRO A 13 -6.05 17.10 10.46
C PRO A 13 -6.75 16.92 11.81
N ILE A 14 -7.28 18.02 12.35
CA ILE A 14 -8.11 17.99 13.56
C ILE A 14 -9.48 17.41 13.19
N GLY A 15 -9.85 16.29 13.80
CA GLY A 15 -11.13 15.62 13.53
C GLY A 15 -11.06 14.79 12.26
N ILE A 16 -10.34 13.66 12.33
CA ILE A 16 -10.18 12.72 11.23
C ILE A 16 -11.55 12.16 10.84
N ASP A 17 -11.92 12.34 9.58
CA ASP A 17 -13.16 11.76 9.09
C ASP A 17 -12.96 10.26 8.84
N HIS A 18 -13.70 9.45 9.58
CA HIS A 18 -13.80 8.01 9.33
C HIS A 18 -14.87 7.69 8.28
N ASN A 19 -15.39 8.69 7.55
CA ASN A 19 -16.46 8.50 6.59
C ASN A 19 -16.08 7.56 5.46
N HIS A 20 -16.67 6.38 5.54
CA HIS A 20 -16.43 5.22 4.68
C HIS A 20 -17.09 5.31 3.29
N ARG A 21 -17.55 6.49 2.87
CA ARG A 21 -18.27 6.69 1.59
C ARG A 21 -17.34 6.79 0.38
N SER A 22 -16.12 7.30 0.57
CA SER A 22 -15.11 7.38 -0.49
C SER A 22 -14.25 6.12 -0.51
N LEU A 23 -14.05 5.56 -1.71
CA LEU A 23 -13.20 4.40 -1.91
C LEU A 23 -11.74 4.71 -1.50
N LEU A 24 -11.20 5.83 -2.00
CA LEU A 24 -9.85 6.28 -1.69
C LEU A 24 -9.74 6.96 -0.32
N GLY A 25 -10.86 7.45 0.21
CA GLY A 25 -10.91 8.20 1.48
C GLY A 25 -10.38 9.62 1.36
N GLU A 26 -10.10 10.22 2.52
CA GLU A 26 -9.55 11.57 2.65
C GLU A 26 -8.05 11.52 2.95
N ASP A 27 -7.33 12.49 2.41
CA ASP A 27 -5.91 12.76 2.58
C ASP A 27 -5.78 14.29 2.61
N ALA A 28 -6.09 14.88 3.76
CA ALA A 28 -6.16 16.32 3.95
C ALA A 28 -4.77 16.93 4.18
N ASN A 29 -3.80 16.13 4.60
CA ASN A 29 -2.41 16.55 4.79
C ASN A 29 -1.56 16.40 3.51
N GLU A 30 -2.16 15.91 2.42
CA GLU A 30 -1.59 15.80 1.07
C GLU A 30 -0.28 15.02 1.06
N ASN A 31 -0.23 13.91 1.81
CA ASN A 31 0.93 13.02 1.86
C ASN A 31 0.72 11.70 1.11
N ASP A 32 -0.37 11.57 0.35
CA ASP A 32 -0.79 10.39 -0.42
C ASP A 32 -1.18 9.18 0.44
N ILE A 33 -1.31 9.37 1.77
CA ILE A 33 -1.77 8.37 2.72
C ILE A 33 -3.13 8.82 3.25
N ARG A 34 -4.06 7.87 3.32
CA ARG A 34 -5.40 8.15 3.85
C ARG A 34 -5.31 8.46 5.35
N ASP A 35 -5.89 9.58 5.78
CA ASP A 35 -5.73 10.10 7.15
C ASP A 35 -6.19 9.12 8.23
N ASP A 36 -7.32 8.42 8.03
CA ASP A 36 -7.83 7.41 8.97
C ASP A 36 -6.86 6.23 9.16
N PHE A 37 -6.12 5.90 8.11
CA PHE A 37 -5.15 4.82 8.10
C PHE A 37 -3.82 5.27 8.71
N GLU A 38 -3.33 6.47 8.36
CA GLU A 38 -2.13 7.04 8.98
C GLU A 38 -2.30 7.14 10.51
N ALA A 39 -3.44 7.66 10.97
CA ALA A 39 -3.74 7.73 12.40
C ALA A 39 -3.72 6.36 13.07
N SER A 40 -4.33 5.36 12.42
CA SER A 40 -4.34 3.99 12.93
C SER A 40 -2.94 3.38 13.01
N LEU A 41 -2.04 3.69 12.06
CA LEU A 41 -0.65 3.26 12.11
C LEU A 41 0.10 3.88 13.29
N LEU A 42 -0.05 5.19 13.46
CA LEU A 42 0.61 5.95 14.54
C LEU A 42 0.10 5.55 15.93
N GLU A 43 -1.15 5.14 16.05
CA GLU A 43 -1.71 4.62 17.30
C GLU A 43 -1.30 3.17 17.57
N SER A 44 -1.27 2.32 16.54
CA SER A 44 -1.08 0.88 16.69
C SER A 44 0.39 0.45 16.81
N TYR A 45 1.32 1.21 16.22
CA TYR A 45 2.74 0.84 16.17
C TYR A 45 3.63 1.73 17.01
N GLN A 46 4.37 1.11 17.92
CA GLN A 46 5.41 1.78 18.71
C GLN A 46 6.73 1.90 17.94
N GLN A 47 7.01 0.94 17.05
CA GLN A 47 8.23 0.94 16.24
C GLN A 47 8.02 1.79 14.99
N PRO A 48 8.84 2.85 14.77
CA PRO A 48 8.71 3.71 13.59
C PRO A 48 8.93 2.95 12.27
N GLU A 49 9.67 1.83 12.29
CA GLU A 49 9.86 0.97 11.14
C GLU A 49 8.53 0.35 10.67
N TYR A 50 7.65 -0.06 11.59
CA TYR A 50 6.35 -0.63 11.24
C TYR A 50 5.36 0.42 10.75
N VAL A 51 5.45 1.65 11.28
CA VAL A 51 4.75 2.81 10.72
C VAL A 51 5.20 3.06 9.28
N ALA A 52 6.52 3.08 9.03
CA ALA A 52 7.08 3.31 7.70
C ALA A 52 6.67 2.21 6.71
N MET A 53 6.72 0.93 7.12
CA MET A 53 6.23 -0.18 6.30
C MET A 53 4.74 -0.04 5.98
N GLY A 54 3.92 0.31 6.97
CA GLY A 54 2.48 0.52 6.76
C GLY A 54 2.21 1.64 5.76
N ALA A 55 2.93 2.76 5.88
CA ALA A 55 2.85 3.88 4.96
C ALA A 55 3.24 3.50 3.53
N LEU A 56 4.37 2.83 3.35
CA LEU A 56 4.80 2.30 2.04
C LEU A 56 3.77 1.36 1.42
N ALA A 57 3.17 0.47 2.24
CA ALA A 57 2.11 -0.41 1.78
C ALA A 57 0.86 0.38 1.38
N ALA A 58 0.55 1.49 2.06
CA ALA A 58 -0.56 2.39 1.73
C ALA A 58 -0.46 2.94 0.31
N TYR A 59 0.72 3.42 -0.12
CA TYR A 59 0.93 3.87 -1.51
C TYR A 59 0.62 2.77 -2.53
N HIS A 60 1.09 1.55 -2.26
CA HIS A 60 0.80 0.40 -3.11
C HIS A 60 -0.70 0.10 -3.15
N TRP A 61 -1.36 0.10 -2.00
CA TRP A 61 -2.80 -0.17 -1.90
C TRP A 61 -3.67 0.93 -2.49
N GLN A 62 -3.27 2.19 -2.40
CA GLN A 62 -3.95 3.30 -3.04
C GLN A 62 -3.90 3.13 -4.56
N THR A 63 -2.74 2.75 -5.10
CA THR A 63 -2.59 2.40 -6.53
C THR A 63 -3.47 1.21 -6.91
N LEU A 64 -3.56 0.19 -6.04
CA LEU A 64 -4.45 -0.95 -6.25
C LEU A 64 -5.92 -0.53 -6.31
N LEU A 65 -6.37 0.38 -5.44
CA LEU A 65 -7.73 0.90 -5.47
C LEU A 65 -7.99 1.80 -6.69
N LYS A 66 -6.99 2.54 -7.17
CA LYS A 66 -7.08 3.34 -8.41
C LYS A 66 -7.32 2.48 -9.67
N VAL A 67 -6.96 1.19 -9.67
CA VAL A 67 -7.30 0.25 -10.76
C VAL A 67 -8.82 0.12 -10.96
N VAL A 68 -9.58 0.20 -9.86
CA VAL A 68 -11.05 0.07 -9.90
C VAL A 68 -11.77 1.41 -9.79
N ASP A 69 -11.08 2.47 -9.37
CA ASP A 69 -11.63 3.82 -9.30
C ASP A 69 -11.68 4.44 -10.71
N LYS A 70 -12.90 4.77 -11.16
CA LYS A 70 -13.21 5.42 -12.45
C LYS A 70 -12.60 4.85 -13.74
N GLY A 71 -12.03 3.65 -13.73
CA GLY A 71 -11.91 2.75 -14.90
C GLY A 71 -11.03 3.20 -16.09
N ASP A 72 -10.44 4.39 -16.05
CA ASP A 72 -9.69 4.95 -17.18
C ASP A 72 -8.25 4.43 -17.25
N TRP A 73 -7.67 4.00 -16.13
CA TRP A 73 -6.34 3.42 -16.10
C TRP A 73 -6.37 1.90 -16.23
N LYS A 74 -5.85 1.37 -17.34
CA LYS A 74 -5.60 -0.06 -17.54
C LYS A 74 -4.11 -0.34 -17.32
N PRO A 75 -3.73 -1.15 -16.32
CA PRO A 75 -2.33 -1.49 -16.09
C PRO A 75 -1.78 -2.27 -17.28
N SER A 76 -0.54 -1.97 -17.68
CA SER A 76 0.18 -2.83 -18.62
C SER A 76 0.42 -4.22 -18.00
N GLU A 77 0.75 -5.24 -18.80
CA GLU A 77 1.14 -6.56 -18.28
C GLU A 77 2.30 -6.45 -17.27
N ARG A 78 3.30 -5.63 -17.59
CA ARG A 78 4.43 -5.36 -16.70
C ARG A 78 3.99 -4.74 -15.38
N ASP A 79 3.12 -3.74 -15.42
CA ASP A 79 2.58 -3.11 -14.21
C ASP A 79 1.75 -4.10 -13.41
N ALA A 80 0.94 -4.92 -14.07
CA ALA A 80 0.11 -5.93 -13.43
C ALA A 80 0.97 -6.98 -12.70
N HIS A 81 2.03 -7.48 -13.34
CA HIS A 81 3.00 -8.37 -12.70
C HIS A 81 3.69 -7.73 -11.50
N LEU A 82 4.18 -6.51 -11.68
CA LEU A 82 4.85 -5.77 -10.61
C LEU A 82 3.91 -5.58 -9.42
N MET A 83 2.70 -5.07 -9.64
CA MET A 83 1.72 -4.84 -8.58
C MET A 83 1.35 -6.13 -7.85
N MET A 84 1.10 -7.22 -8.59
CA MET A 84 0.76 -8.51 -7.99
C MET A 84 1.92 -9.11 -7.18
N ASN A 85 3.16 -8.99 -7.66
CA ASN A 85 4.33 -9.48 -6.93
C ASN A 85 4.62 -8.64 -5.69
N THR A 86 4.51 -7.31 -5.78
CA THR A 86 4.60 -6.40 -4.63
C THR A 86 3.55 -6.72 -3.58
N GLN A 87 2.28 -6.88 -3.96
CA GLN A 87 1.21 -7.27 -3.04
C GLN A 87 1.51 -8.61 -2.35
N LYS A 88 1.95 -9.62 -3.10
CA LYS A 88 2.33 -10.94 -2.54
C LYS A 88 3.49 -10.83 -1.55
N ALA A 89 4.48 -9.98 -1.83
CA ALA A 89 5.64 -9.81 -0.97
C ALA A 89 5.27 -9.06 0.34
N ILE A 90 4.44 -8.02 0.25
CA ILE A 90 3.84 -7.34 1.41
C ILE A 90 3.09 -8.35 2.28
N ASP A 91 2.18 -9.14 1.69
CA ASP A 91 1.37 -10.13 2.42
C ASP A 91 2.26 -11.18 3.11
N LYS A 92 3.30 -11.68 2.42
CA LYS A 92 4.25 -12.65 2.98
C LYS A 92 5.12 -12.04 4.09
N CYS A 93 5.55 -10.79 3.96
CA CYS A 93 6.35 -10.12 4.98
C CYS A 93 5.53 -9.95 6.27
N TYR A 94 4.31 -9.39 6.18
CA TYR A 94 3.45 -9.24 7.36
C TYR A 94 3.08 -10.59 7.98
N ALA A 95 2.79 -11.62 7.19
CA ALA A 95 2.54 -12.97 7.73
C ALA A 95 3.77 -13.56 8.44
N SER A 96 5.00 -13.18 8.06
CA SER A 96 6.22 -13.58 8.75
C SER A 96 6.44 -12.79 10.05
N LEU A 97 6.05 -11.51 10.07
CA LEU A 97 6.14 -10.67 11.26
C LEU A 97 5.08 -11.06 12.29
N GLU A 98 3.84 -11.34 11.88
CA GLU A 98 2.76 -11.83 12.76
C GLU A 98 3.18 -13.12 13.51
N LYS A 99 3.98 -13.99 12.90
CA LYS A 99 4.50 -15.20 13.58
C LYS A 99 5.51 -14.87 14.67
N GLN A 100 6.26 -13.77 14.53
CA GLN A 100 7.28 -13.32 15.49
C GLN A 100 6.67 -12.38 16.54
N HIS A 101 5.61 -11.67 16.16
CA HIS A 101 4.89 -10.69 16.96
C HIS A 101 3.38 -10.96 16.84
N PRO A 102 2.83 -11.93 17.59
CA PRO A 102 1.43 -12.34 17.47
C PRO A 102 0.41 -11.23 17.74
N ASP A 103 0.77 -10.24 18.56
CA ASP A 103 -0.06 -9.08 18.87
C ASP A 103 0.08 -7.96 17.82
N MET A 104 0.88 -8.19 16.77
CA MET A 104 1.05 -7.23 15.68
C MET A 104 -0.26 -7.09 14.91
N PHE A 105 -0.81 -5.89 14.98
CA PHE A 105 -1.93 -5.48 14.15
C PHE A 105 -1.59 -5.62 12.65
N LYS A 106 -2.55 -6.04 11.81
CA LYS A 106 -2.37 -6.27 10.36
C LYS A 106 -2.79 -5.05 9.53
N PRO A 107 -1.87 -4.28 8.92
CA PRO A 107 -2.25 -3.00 8.29
C PRO A 107 -3.26 -3.12 7.16
N SER A 108 -3.24 -4.23 6.43
CA SER A 108 -4.22 -4.44 5.37
C SER A 108 -5.67 -4.47 5.87
N SER A 109 -5.93 -4.95 7.10
CA SER A 109 -7.32 -5.02 7.61
C SER A 109 -7.87 -3.64 7.95
N VAL A 110 -7.02 -2.69 8.38
CA VAL A 110 -7.45 -1.29 8.59
C VAL A 110 -7.42 -0.49 7.29
N TYR A 111 -6.48 -0.75 6.39
CA TYR A 111 -6.52 -0.09 5.09
C TYR A 111 -7.79 -0.45 4.30
N PHE A 112 -8.18 -1.72 4.30
CA PHE A 112 -9.41 -2.21 3.66
C PHE A 112 -10.56 -2.38 4.68
N ASN A 113 -10.70 -1.43 5.61
CA ASN A 113 -11.65 -1.44 6.74
C ASN A 113 -13.15 -1.38 6.38
N THR A 114 -13.51 -1.26 5.10
CA THR A 114 -14.92 -1.20 4.69
C THR A 114 -15.24 -2.31 3.68
N PRO A 115 -16.50 -2.79 3.63
CA PRO A 115 -16.90 -3.76 2.61
C PRO A 115 -16.61 -3.28 1.18
N GLN A 116 -16.78 -1.98 0.92
CA GLN A 116 -16.47 -1.37 -0.37
C GLN A 116 -14.98 -1.44 -0.71
N ARG A 117 -14.09 -1.06 0.23
CA ARG A 117 -12.63 -1.10 0.05
C ARG A 117 -12.13 -2.52 -0.10
N LEU A 118 -12.67 -3.48 0.66
CA LEU A 118 -12.35 -4.90 0.52
C LEU A 118 -12.80 -5.46 -0.84
N ALA A 119 -14.03 -5.16 -1.26
CA ALA A 119 -14.53 -5.57 -2.58
C ALA A 119 -13.69 -4.98 -3.72
N ALA A 120 -13.30 -3.72 -3.59
CA ALA A 120 -12.40 -3.04 -4.52
C ALA A 120 -11.01 -3.69 -4.59
N GLN A 121 -10.42 -4.05 -3.45
CA GLN A 121 -9.16 -4.79 -3.39
C GLN A 121 -9.26 -6.13 -4.16
N ILE A 122 -10.34 -6.87 -3.95
CA ILE A 122 -10.58 -8.16 -4.62
C ILE A 122 -10.75 -7.95 -6.13
N SER A 123 -11.53 -6.94 -6.53
CA SER A 123 -11.76 -6.61 -7.95
C SER A 123 -10.48 -6.17 -8.65
N ALA A 124 -9.67 -5.32 -8.01
CA ALA A 124 -8.37 -4.91 -8.54
C ALA A 124 -7.45 -6.12 -8.75
N LYS A 125 -7.35 -7.02 -7.76
CA LYS A 125 -6.58 -8.28 -7.89
C LYS A 125 -7.08 -9.15 -9.04
N LYS A 126 -8.39 -9.17 -9.33
CA LYS A 126 -8.95 -9.90 -10.48
C LYS A 126 -8.58 -9.23 -11.81
N ILE A 127 -8.67 -7.91 -11.91
CA ILE A 127 -8.30 -7.14 -13.12
C ILE A 127 -6.81 -7.33 -13.45
N LEU A 128 -5.94 -7.26 -12.43
CA LEU A 128 -4.50 -7.47 -12.62
C LEU A 128 -4.21 -8.90 -13.09
N ARG A 129 -4.87 -9.92 -12.52
CA ARG A 129 -4.74 -11.31 -13.00
C ARG A 129 -5.20 -11.49 -14.43
N PHE A 130 -6.35 -10.94 -14.78
CA PHE A 130 -6.84 -10.98 -16.16
C PHE A 130 -5.83 -10.34 -17.12
N SER A 131 -5.26 -9.18 -16.76
CA SER A 131 -4.26 -8.48 -17.57
C SER A 131 -2.98 -9.31 -17.78
N ILE A 132 -2.55 -10.06 -16.75
CA ILE A 132 -1.44 -11.01 -16.83
C ILE A 132 -1.79 -12.18 -17.76
N ASP A 133 -2.97 -12.78 -17.60
CA ASP A 133 -3.35 -14.00 -18.32
C ASP A 133 -3.64 -13.75 -19.81
N THR A 134 -4.04 -12.54 -20.20
CA THR A 134 -4.44 -12.21 -21.58
C THR A 134 -3.36 -11.56 -22.44
N THR A 135 -2.19 -11.25 -21.88
CA THR A 135 -1.11 -10.59 -22.64
C THR A 135 -0.12 -11.65 -23.15
N PRO A 136 0.27 -11.62 -24.45
CA PRO A 136 1.26 -12.53 -24.99
C PRO A 136 2.57 -12.42 -24.19
N HIS A 137 3.12 -13.55 -23.73
CA HIS A 137 4.31 -13.61 -22.88
C HIS A 137 5.58 -13.11 -23.59
N GLU A 138 5.71 -11.80 -23.80
CA GLU A 138 6.94 -11.17 -24.27
C GLU A 138 7.66 -10.57 -23.06
N HIS A 139 8.79 -11.18 -22.70
CA HIS A 139 9.76 -10.67 -21.72
C HIS A 139 9.16 -10.25 -20.37
N ILE A 140 8.62 -11.22 -19.63
CA ILE A 140 8.20 -11.03 -18.23
C ILE A 140 9.42 -10.65 -17.39
N ILE A 141 9.58 -9.35 -17.08
CA ILE A 141 10.50 -8.89 -16.04
C ILE A 141 9.78 -9.11 -14.70
N SER A 142 9.88 -10.32 -14.17
CA SER A 142 9.40 -10.59 -12.82
C SER A 142 10.34 -9.93 -11.81
N VAL A 143 9.82 -9.00 -11.00
CA VAL A 143 10.51 -8.60 -9.77
C VAL A 143 10.32 -9.75 -8.79
N ASN A 144 11.41 -10.44 -8.47
CA ASN A 144 11.46 -11.44 -7.42
C ASN A 144 12.12 -10.82 -6.19
N TYR A 145 11.49 -10.95 -5.03
CA TYR A 145 12.04 -10.46 -3.77
C TYR A 145 12.68 -11.65 -3.05
N ASP A 146 14.01 -11.67 -2.94
CA ASP A 146 14.76 -12.76 -2.31
C ASP A 146 14.28 -13.00 -0.86
N LYS A 147 13.99 -11.93 -0.13
CA LYS A 147 13.21 -11.98 1.11
C LYS A 147 11.94 -11.15 0.94
N PRO A 148 10.77 -11.63 1.42
CA PRO A 148 9.51 -10.91 1.23
C PRO A 148 9.50 -9.47 1.73
N CYS A 149 10.24 -9.16 2.81
CA CYS A 149 10.29 -7.81 3.38
C CYS A 149 11.19 -6.85 2.60
N ASP A 150 12.01 -7.33 1.66
CA ASP A 150 12.83 -6.47 0.79
C ASP A 150 11.96 -5.60 -0.14
N VAL A 151 10.67 -5.96 -0.28
CA VAL A 151 9.66 -5.14 -0.96
C VAL A 151 9.59 -3.72 -0.41
N PHE A 152 9.84 -3.51 0.89
CA PHE A 152 9.76 -2.19 1.49
C PHE A 152 10.96 -1.32 1.14
N MET A 153 12.13 -1.91 0.89
CA MET A 153 13.26 -1.17 0.32
C MET A 153 12.94 -0.72 -1.11
N PHE A 154 12.42 -1.64 -1.93
CA PHE A 154 11.99 -1.31 -3.30
C PHE A 154 10.90 -0.22 -3.35
N LEU A 155 9.94 -0.25 -2.43
CA LEU A 155 8.91 0.79 -2.33
C LEU A 155 9.49 2.12 -1.85
N ALA A 156 10.42 2.09 -0.90
CA ALA A 156 11.11 3.29 -0.42
C ALA A 156 11.90 3.97 -1.54
N ASP A 157 12.69 3.21 -2.32
CA ASP A 157 13.49 3.75 -3.43
C ASP A 157 12.62 4.42 -4.52
N LYS A 158 11.39 3.93 -4.70
CA LYS A 158 10.44 4.49 -5.66
C LYS A 158 9.77 5.78 -5.20
N LEU A 159 9.54 5.91 -3.89
CA LEU A 159 8.78 7.02 -3.30
C LEU A 159 9.70 8.11 -2.75
N ILE A 160 10.93 7.76 -2.41
CA ILE A 160 11.96 8.65 -1.89
C ILE A 160 13.17 8.50 -2.80
N PRO A 161 13.25 9.25 -3.92
CA PRO A 161 14.43 9.25 -4.77
C PRO A 161 15.66 9.67 -3.95
N ALA A 162 16.80 9.05 -4.23
CA ALA A 162 18.06 9.28 -3.50
C ALA A 162 18.53 10.76 -3.48
N ASP A 163 17.97 11.60 -4.35
CA ASP A 163 18.31 13.03 -4.50
C ASP A 163 17.40 13.96 -3.66
N SER A 164 16.63 13.45 -2.69
CA SER A 164 15.97 14.31 -1.70
C SER A 164 17.01 14.83 -0.69
N GLU A 165 17.92 15.69 -1.14
CA GLU A 165 18.83 16.44 -0.30
C GLU A 165 18.06 17.47 0.53
N TYR A 166 18.43 17.55 1.81
CA TYR A 166 17.93 18.50 2.81
C TYR A 166 18.33 19.95 2.48
#